data_AF-A0A942GYV4-F1
#
_entry.id   AF-A0A942GYV4-F1
#
_cell.length_a   1.000
_cell.length_b   1.000
_cell.length_c   1.000
_cell.angle_alpha   90.00
_cell.angle_beta   90.00
_cell.angle_gamma   90.00
#
_symmetry.space_group_name_H-M   'P 1'
#
loop_
_entity.id
_entity.type
_entity.pdbx_description
1 polymer ?
#
loop_
_entity_poly.entity_id
_entity_poly.type
_entity_poly.pdbx_seq_one_letter_code
_entity_poly.pdbx_strand_id
1 'polypeptide(L)'
;MALHEAFNRTGLSRFINGATGRAFRLMAGVVFLALGLIFRHHALGIAALIWSVFPLSAGIFDLCWISAALGGPIRSCDIRAAEG
;
A
#
# COMPACT_ATOMS: atom_id res chain seq x y z
N MET A 1 7.26 -19.41 -13.17
CA MET A 1 7.61 -18.28 -12.28
C MET A 1 6.34 -17.84 -11.58
N ALA A 2 6.39 -17.61 -10.28
CA ALA A 2 5.22 -17.14 -9.56
C ALA A 2 4.93 -15.67 -9.91
N LEU A 3 3.65 -15.27 -9.91
CA LEU A 3 3.23 -13.92 -10.30
C LEU A 3 3.84 -12.84 -9.40
N HIS A 4 4.03 -13.13 -8.11
CA HIS A 4 4.71 -12.24 -7.16
C HIS A 4 6.21 -12.10 -7.45
N GLU A 5 6.91 -13.14 -7.90
CA GLU A 5 8.34 -13.05 -8.28
C GLU A 5 8.53 -12.18 -9.53
N ALA A 6 7.61 -12.29 -10.49
CA ALA A 6 7.62 -11.45 -11.68
C ALA A 6 7.36 -9.98 -11.31
N PHE A 7 6.39 -9.72 -10.42
CA PHE A 7 6.11 -8.38 -9.90
C PHE A 7 7.27 -7.81 -9.09
N ASN A 8 7.86 -8.59 -8.17
CA ASN A 8 8.94 -8.14 -7.29
C ASN A 8 10.19 -7.71 -8.07
N ARG A 9 10.45 -8.28 -9.26
CA ARG A 9 11.57 -7.85 -10.10
C ARG A 9 11.34 -6.52 -10.86
N THR A 10 10.10 -6.01 -10.87
CA THR A 10 9.78 -4.78 -11.61
C THR A 10 10.32 -3.54 -10.91
N GLY A 11 10.57 -2.47 -11.68
CA GLY A 11 10.88 -1.14 -11.11
C GLY A 11 9.73 -0.57 -10.27
N LEU A 12 8.49 -0.98 -10.57
CA LEU A 12 7.30 -0.60 -9.80
C LEU A 12 7.33 -1.20 -8.39
N SER A 13 7.71 -2.48 -8.23
CA SER A 13 7.89 -3.09 -6.90
C SER A 13 8.93 -2.35 -6.08
N ARG A 14 10.10 -2.09 -6.65
CA ARG A 14 11.18 -1.33 -5.99
C ARG A 14 10.73 0.07 -5.57
N PHE A 15 9.98 0.77 -6.43
CA PHE A 15 9.43 2.08 -6.09
C PHE A 15 8.41 1.99 -4.94
N ILE A 16 7.45 1.06 -5.07
CA ILE A 16 6.36 0.88 -4.11
C ILE A 16 6.91 0.43 -2.75
N ASN A 17 7.87 -0.50 -2.70
CA ASN A 17 8.47 -1.04 -1.46
C ASN A 17 9.62 -0.19 -0.89
N GLY A 18 10.08 0.82 -1.62
CA GLY A 18 11.07 1.79 -1.15
C GLY A 18 10.49 2.87 -0.23
N ALA A 19 11.38 3.71 0.31
CA ALA A 19 10.99 4.82 1.20
C ALA A 19 10.02 5.80 0.53
N THR A 20 10.19 6.06 -0.77
CA THR A 20 9.30 6.93 -1.55
C THR A 20 7.90 6.33 -1.70
N GLY A 21 7.79 5.04 -1.98
CA GLY A 21 6.51 4.34 -2.06
C GLY A 21 5.79 4.30 -0.70
N ARG A 22 6.53 4.11 0.39
CA ARG A 22 5.98 4.22 1.75
C ARG A 22 5.39 5.60 2.02
N ALA A 23 6.13 6.66 1.70
CA ALA A 23 5.65 8.04 1.86
C ALA A 23 4.39 8.30 1.00
N PHE A 24 4.37 7.81 -0.25
CA PHE A 24 3.20 7.90 -1.12
C PHE A 24 1.97 7.21 -0.52
N ARG A 25 2.11 5.98 0.00
CA ARG A 25 1.00 5.26 0.65
C ARG A 25 0.47 6.01 1.88
N LEU A 26 1.37 6.53 2.72
CA LEU A 26 0.97 7.35 3.87
C LEU A 26 0.20 8.60 3.43
N MET A 27 0.72 9.34 2.46
CA MET A 27 0.06 10.54 1.93
C MET A 27 -1.30 10.21 1.33
N ALA A 28 -1.40 9.17 0.51
CA ALA A 28 -2.67 8.72 -0.06
C ALA A 28 -3.68 8.37 1.05
N GLY A 29 -3.23 7.66 2.08
CA GLY A 29 -4.08 7.30 3.22
C GLY A 29 -4.56 8.50 4.03
N VAL A 30 -3.69 9.48 4.30
CA VAL A 30 -4.07 10.73 4.97
C VAL A 30 -5.08 11.51 4.12
N VAL A 31 -4.90 11.58 2.80
CA VAL A 31 -5.84 12.24 1.90
C VAL A 31 -7.21 11.56 1.91
N PHE A 32 -7.26 10.22 1.80
CA PHE A 32 -8.53 9.49 1.89
C PHE A 32 -9.20 9.65 3.25
N LEU A 33 -8.44 9.65 4.34
CA LEU A 33 -8.95 9.89 5.68
C LEU A 33 -9.56 11.30 5.79
N ALA A 34 -8.83 12.33 5.34
CA ALA A 34 -9.30 13.71 5.36
C ALA A 34 -10.56 13.91 4.51
N LEU A 35 -10.57 13.38 3.27
CA LEU A 35 -11.74 13.43 2.39
C LEU A 35 -12.92 12.68 2.99
N GLY A 36 -12.69 11.50 3.57
CA GLY A 36 -13.76 10.73 4.21
C GLY A 36 -14.36 11.45 5.42
N LEU A 37 -13.55 12.16 6.21
CA LEU A 37 -14.02 13.00 7.32
C LEU A 37 -14.84 14.20 6.83
N ILE A 38 -14.39 14.88 5.77
CA ILE A 38 -15.10 16.03 5.16
C ILE A 38 -16.44 15.57 4.58
N PHE A 39 -16.46 14.46 3.85
CA PHE A 39 -17.64 13.94 3.16
C PHE A 39 -18.36 12.83 3.92
N ARG A 40 -18.20 12.74 5.24
CA ARG A 40 -18.74 11.66 6.10
C ARG A 40 -20.26 11.44 6.00
N HIS A 41 -20.99 12.44 5.50
CA HIS A 41 -22.43 12.40 5.28
C HIS A 41 -22.83 11.73 3.95
N HIS A 42 -21.86 11.43 3.07
CA HIS A 42 -22.07 10.75 1.81
C HIS A 42 -21.49 9.33 1.88
N ALA A 43 -22.16 8.38 1.21
CA ALA A 43 -21.69 6.99 1.10
C ALA A 43 -20.24 6.91 0.56
N LEU A 44 -19.87 7.78 -0.39
CA LEU A 44 -18.51 7.86 -0.93
C LEU A 44 -17.48 8.32 0.12
N GLY A 45 -17.85 9.21 1.04
CA GLY A 45 -16.97 9.64 2.12
C GLY A 45 -16.75 8.54 3.15
N ILE A 46 -17.80 7.78 3.49
CA ILE A 46 -17.67 6.59 4.35
C ILE A 46 -16.78 5.53 3.67
N ALA A 47 -16.98 5.29 2.37
CA ALA A 47 -16.13 4.37 1.61
C ALA A 47 -14.66 4.83 1.59
N ALA A 48 -14.39 6.13 1.40
CA ALA A 48 -13.04 6.69 1.48
C ALA A 48 -12.41 6.54 2.88
N LEU A 49 -13.20 6.75 3.94
CA LEU A 49 -12.78 6.53 5.33
C LEU A 49 -12.35 5.08 5.57
N ILE A 50 -13.18 4.12 5.17
CA ILE A 50 -12.86 2.69 5.29
C ILE A 50 -11.64 2.36 4.43
N TRP A 51 -11.58 2.88 3.20
CA TRP A 51 -10.47 2.64 2.28
C TRP A 51 -9.15 3.18 2.80
N SER A 52 -9.15 4.31 3.54
CA SER A 52 -7.94 4.93 4.10
C SER A 52 -7.12 4.00 5.00
N VAL A 53 -7.77 3.00 5.61
CA VAL A 53 -7.13 2.00 6.46
C VAL A 53 -6.07 1.18 5.70
N PHE A 54 -6.33 0.84 4.42
CA PHE A 54 -5.38 0.06 3.61
C PHE A 54 -4.06 0.79 3.33
N PRO A 55 -4.04 1.99 2.72
CA PRO A 55 -2.82 2.74 2.48
C PRO A 55 -2.15 3.24 3.77
N LEU A 56 -2.90 3.60 4.82
CA LEU A 56 -2.32 3.96 6.11
C LEU A 56 -1.62 2.78 6.77
N SER A 57 -2.27 1.62 6.86
CA SER A 57 -1.63 0.41 7.41
C SER A 57 -0.42 -0.03 6.58
N ALA A 58 -0.52 0.03 5.25
CA ALA A 58 0.58 -0.27 4.33
C ALA A 58 1.79 0.66 4.52
N GLY A 59 1.55 1.93 4.81
CA GLY A 59 2.60 2.92 5.04
C GLY A 59 3.17 2.87 6.47
N ILE A 60 2.33 2.68 7.49
CA ILE A 60 2.75 2.66 8.91
C ILE A 60 3.52 1.38 9.21
N PHE A 61 2.97 0.22 8.84
CA PHE A 61 3.53 -1.10 9.16
C PHE A 61 4.49 -1.65 8.10
N ASP A 62 4.81 -0.85 7.07
CA ASP A 62 5.68 -1.24 5.95
C ASP A 62 5.17 -2.53 5.25
N LEU A 63 3.86 -2.60 4.99
CA LEU A 63 3.17 -3.74 4.37
C LEU A 63 2.85 -3.46 2.90
N CYS A 64 2.99 -4.47 2.04
CA CYS A 64 2.61 -4.42 0.64
C CYS A 64 1.38 -5.30 0.39
N TRP A 65 0.19 -4.71 0.40
CA TRP A 65 -1.07 -5.41 0.11
C TRP A 65 -1.11 -6.02 -1.30
N ILE A 66 -0.39 -5.44 -2.26
CA ILE A 66 -0.30 -5.96 -3.63
C ILE A 66 0.44 -7.31 -3.63
N SER A 67 1.59 -7.37 -2.96
CA SER A 67 2.35 -8.62 -2.81
C SER A 67 1.52 -9.67 -2.05
N ALA A 68 0.85 -9.27 -0.97
CA ALA A 68 -0.04 -10.15 -0.21
C ALA A 68 -1.17 -10.74 -1.08
N ALA A 69 -1.83 -9.91 -1.90
CA ALA A 69 -2.86 -10.35 -2.83
C ALA A 69 -2.34 -11.29 -3.93
N LEU A 70 -1.06 -11.16 -4.29
CA LEU A 70 -0.37 -12.02 -5.25
C LEU A 70 0.21 -13.31 -4.64
N GLY A 71 -0.03 -13.55 -3.34
CA GLY A 71 0.49 -14.71 -2.60
C GLY A 71 1.98 -14.60 -2.24
N GLY A 72 2.54 -13.40 -2.29
CA GLY A 72 3.92 -13.09 -1.91
C GLY A 72 4.06 -12.58 -0.46
N PRO A 73 5.29 -12.27 -0.03
CA PRO A 73 5.57 -11.77 1.30
C PRO A 73 4.83 -10.44 1.57
N ILE A 74 4.25 -10.32 2.78
CA ILE A 74 3.41 -9.15 3.14
C ILE A 74 4.29 -7.95 3.53
N ARG A 75 5.43 -8.18 4.17
CA ARG A 75 6.30 -7.08 4.61
C ARG A 75 7.19 -6.61 3.47
N SER A 76 7.26 -5.29 3.28
CA SER A 76 8.13 -4.67 2.29
C SER A 76 9.62 -4.94 2.56
N CYS A 77 10.03 -5.23 3.81
CA CYS A 77 11.41 -5.66 4.12
C CYS A 77 11.78 -7.00 3.50
N ASP A 78 10.88 -7.98 3.53
CA ASP A 78 11.12 -9.32 3.02
C ASP A 78 11.17 -9.29 1.49
N ILE A 79 10.34 -8.45 0.86
CA ILE A 79 10.38 -8.21 -0.59
C ILE A 79 11.73 -7.60 -0.97
N ARG A 80 12.19 -6.56 -0.27
CA ARG A 80 13.51 -5.93 -0.53
C ARG A 80 14.67 -6.91 -0.34
N ALA A 81 14.59 -7.80 0.64
CA ALA A 81 15.60 -8.83 0.88
C ALA A 81 15.63 -9.89 -0.22
N ALA A 82 14.50 -10.16 -0.87
CA ALA A 82 14.40 -11.08 -2.02
C ALA A 82 14.71 -10.42 -3.37
N GLU A 83 14.78 -9.08 -3.43
CA GLU A 83 15.14 -8.30 -4.62
C GLU A 83 16.66 -8.14 -4.80
N GLY A 84 17.47 -8.38 -3.76
CA GLY A 84 18.93 -8.32 -3.77
C GLY A 84 19.58 -9.71 -3.82
#